data_AF-A0A1J5GZ41-F1
#
_entry.id   AF-A0A1J5GZ41-F1
#
_cell.length_a   1.000
_cell.length_b   1.000
_cell.length_c   1.000
_cell.angle_alpha   90.00
_cell.angle_beta   90.00
_cell.angle_gamma   90.00
#
_symmetry.space_group_name_H-M   'P 1'
#
loop_
_entity.id
_entity.type
_entity.pdbx_description
1 polymer ?
#
loop_
_entity_poly.entity_id
_entity_poly.type
_entity_poly.pdbx_seq_one_letter_code
_entity_poly.pdbx_strand_id
1 'polypeptide(L)'
;MKRQIAKANNRSFTLIELLVVIVIIGILATIILVATNSARVKARDVKRKAEISQIGRLLMGSSCYLPNAGAGDYDILDLANELKTKYPQYAQYATMISKDPKTGTESKSFYHYQVTVDGQHCILYANLENLNEKITLPDLTVPTPGGGAGTLKANVDGWNGTPIYYQVGK
;
A
#
# COMPACT_ATOMS: atom_id res chain seq x y z
N MET A 1 55.67 35.09 44.38
CA MET A 1 55.39 34.13 43.29
C MET A 1 54.04 34.50 42.67
N LYS A 2 54.00 35.09 41.46
CA LYS A 2 52.75 35.53 40.81
C LYS A 2 52.21 34.37 39.94
N ARG A 3 51.03 33.83 40.27
CA ARG A 3 50.32 32.86 39.42
C ARG A 3 49.58 33.62 38.31
N GLN A 4 49.95 33.39 37.06
CA GLN A 4 49.16 33.85 35.91
C GLN A 4 48.02 32.85 35.67
N ILE A 5 46.77 33.31 35.80
CA ILE A 5 45.57 32.53 35.47
C ILE A 5 45.33 32.70 33.97
N ALA A 6 45.44 31.62 33.19
CA ALA A 6 45.13 31.63 31.77
C ALA A 6 43.64 31.98 31.56
N LYS A 7 43.38 33.02 30.77
CA LYS A 7 42.03 33.49 30.46
C LYS A 7 41.37 32.46 29.53
N ALA A 8 40.42 31.68 30.04
CA ALA A 8 39.61 30.81 29.19
C ALA A 8 38.79 31.70 28.23
N ASN A 9 39.01 31.52 26.92
CA ASN A 9 38.23 32.17 25.88
C ASN A 9 36.82 31.57 25.87
N ASN A 10 35.94 32.07 26.74
CA ASN A 10 34.52 31.79 26.69
C ASN A 10 33.94 32.46 25.44
N ARG A 11 33.82 31.71 24.35
CA ARG A 11 33.11 32.17 23.15
C ARG A 11 31.63 32.30 23.49
N SER A 12 31.13 33.53 23.54
CA SER A 12 29.71 33.82 23.70
C SER A 12 28.99 33.58 22.37
N PHE A 13 27.89 32.84 22.40
CA PHE A 13 27.01 32.63 21.25
C PHE A 13 26.27 33.92 20.92
N THR A 14 26.19 34.27 19.65
CA THR A 14 25.55 35.50 19.18
C THR A 14 24.10 35.27 18.77
N LEU A 15 23.28 36.34 18.85
CA LEU A 15 21.90 36.29 18.36
C LEU A 15 21.82 36.01 16.85
N ILE A 16 22.82 36.47 16.08
CA ILE A 16 22.86 36.22 14.64
C ILE A 16 23.17 34.75 14.33
N GLU A 17 24.00 34.08 15.12
CA GLU A 17 24.24 32.64 14.98
C GLU A 17 22.96 31.84 15.27
N LEU A 18 22.19 32.23 16.30
CA LEU A 18 20.90 31.59 16.57
C LEU A 18 19.91 31.79 15.41
N LEU A 19 19.85 33.02 14.88
CA LEU A 19 18.96 33.41 13.79
C LEU A 19 19.24 32.63 12.51
N VAL A 20 20.52 32.47 12.14
CA VAL A 20 20.92 31.72 10.94
C VAL A 20 20.56 30.24 11.10
N VAL A 21 20.76 29.65 12.28
CA VAL A 21 20.44 28.24 12.53
C VAL A 21 18.95 27.95 12.35
N ILE A 22 18.07 28.79 12.89
CA ILE A 22 16.62 28.57 12.73
C ILE A 22 16.17 28.72 11.28
N VAL A 23 16.80 29.61 10.51
CA VAL A 23 16.53 29.78 9.07
C VAL A 23 16.96 28.52 8.30
N ILE A 24 18.15 27.99 8.58
CA ILE A 24 18.64 26.76 7.93
C ILE A 24 17.75 25.57 8.29
N ILE A 25 17.38 25.40 9.56
CA ILE A 25 16.46 24.34 10.00
C ILE A 25 15.11 24.46 9.29
N GLY A 26 14.57 25.68 9.17
CA GLY A 26 13.32 25.95 8.45
C GLY A 26 13.38 25.50 6.99
N ILE A 27 14.44 25.86 6.27
CA ILE A 27 14.62 25.46 4.87
C ILE A 27 14.74 23.93 4.75
N LEU A 28 15.60 23.30 5.56
CA LEU A 28 15.80 21.85 5.52
C LEU A 28 14.52 21.08 5.87
N ALA A 29 13.73 21.55 6.84
CA ALA A 29 12.49 20.90 7.26
C ALA A 29 11.47 20.81 6.12
N THR A 30 11.36 21.85 5.28
CA THR A 30 10.42 21.85 4.14
C THR A 30 10.80 20.81 3.08
N ILE A 31 12.09 20.69 2.75
CA ILE A 31 12.59 19.72 1.76
C ILE A 31 12.36 18.29 2.26
N ILE A 32 12.64 18.02 3.54
CA ILE A 32 12.45 16.71 4.17
C ILE A 32 10.97 16.30 4.13
N LEU A 33 10.04 17.22 4.36
CA LEU A 33 8.60 16.92 4.36
C LEU A 33 8.11 16.41 2.98
N VAL A 34 8.54 17.05 1.89
CA VAL A 34 8.16 16.63 0.54
C VAL A 34 8.73 15.25 0.20
N ALA A 35 10.01 15.02 0.51
CA ALA A 35 10.68 13.75 0.23
C ALA A 35 10.05 12.58 1.02
N THR A 36 9.72 12.80 2.29
CA THR A 36 9.14 11.77 3.16
C THR A 36 7.72 11.38 2.76
N ASN A 37 6.92 12.31 2.22
CA ASN A 37 5.59 11.99 1.70
C ASN A 37 5.65 11.03 0.50
N SER A 38 6.54 11.27 -0.46
CA SER A 38 6.74 10.36 -1.61
C SER A 38 7.22 8.97 -1.16
N ALA A 39 8.15 8.91 -0.19
CA ALA A 39 8.63 7.64 0.35
C ALA A 39 7.51 6.84 1.04
N ARG A 40 6.63 7.49 1.80
CA ARG A 40 5.48 6.86 2.46
C ARG A 40 4.49 6.27 1.46
N VAL A 41 4.20 6.98 0.37
CA VAL A 41 3.35 6.50 -0.73
C VAL A 41 3.94 5.22 -1.33
N LYS A 42 5.22 5.24 -1.71
CA LYS A 42 5.90 4.07 -2.28
C LYS A 42 5.92 2.88 -1.31
N ALA A 43 6.18 3.12 -0.02
CA ALA A 43 6.18 2.06 0.99
C ALA A 43 4.81 1.39 1.14
N ARG A 44 3.72 2.18 1.13
CA ARG A 44 2.35 1.63 1.16
C ARG A 44 2.02 0.83 -0.08
N ASP A 45 2.41 1.30 -1.28
CA ASP A 45 2.19 0.54 -2.51
C ASP A 45 2.98 -0.77 -2.54
N VAL A 46 4.23 -0.79 -2.05
CA VAL A 46 5.00 -2.02 -1.88
C VAL A 46 4.27 -3.00 -0.95
N LYS A 47 3.73 -2.50 0.18
CA LYS A 47 2.94 -3.31 1.09
C LYS A 47 1.69 -3.89 0.41
N ARG A 48 0.91 -3.07 -0.32
CA ARG A 48 -0.27 -3.53 -1.08
C ARG A 48 0.07 -4.68 -2.02
N LYS A 49 1.11 -4.49 -2.84
CA LYS A 49 1.57 -5.50 -3.81
C LYS A 49 1.96 -6.81 -3.14
N ALA A 50 2.69 -6.74 -2.03
CA ALA A 50 3.13 -7.91 -1.28
C ALA A 50 1.94 -8.66 -0.65
N GLU A 51 1.01 -7.93 -0.04
CA GLU A 51 -0.18 -8.50 0.60
C GLU A 51 -1.09 -9.19 -0.42
N ILE A 52 -1.43 -8.52 -1.53
CA ILE A 52 -2.26 -9.17 -2.55
C ILE A 52 -1.55 -10.34 -3.21
N SER A 53 -0.22 -10.28 -3.40
CA SER A 53 0.52 -11.44 -3.92
C SER A 53 0.47 -12.63 -2.94
N GLN A 54 0.49 -12.37 -1.64
CA GLN A 54 0.38 -13.41 -0.62
C GLN A 54 -1.02 -14.00 -0.54
N ILE A 55 -2.05 -13.16 -0.56
CA ILE A 55 -3.45 -13.60 -0.51
C ILE A 55 -3.82 -14.33 -1.80
N GLY A 56 -3.36 -13.84 -2.96
CA GLY A 56 -3.56 -14.50 -4.25
C GLY A 56 -3.06 -15.94 -4.25
N ARG A 57 -1.89 -16.22 -3.64
CA ARG A 57 -1.42 -17.62 -3.50
C ARG A 57 -2.39 -18.53 -2.74
N LEU A 58 -3.15 -17.99 -1.79
CA LEU A 58 -4.15 -18.75 -1.03
C LEU A 58 -5.43 -18.98 -1.86
N LEU A 59 -5.93 -17.93 -2.52
CA LEU A 59 -7.20 -17.96 -3.25
C LEU A 59 -7.11 -18.54 -4.68
N MET A 60 -5.89 -18.63 -5.23
CA MET A 60 -5.64 -18.92 -6.65
C MET A 60 -4.73 -20.15 -6.83
N GLY A 61 -4.67 -21.04 -5.84
CA GLY A 61 -3.79 -22.22 -5.80
C GLY A 61 -3.94 -23.15 -7.01
N SER A 62 -4.67 -24.26 -6.86
CA SER A 62 -4.91 -25.19 -7.99
C SER A 62 -5.98 -24.65 -8.93
N SER A 63 -7.08 -24.15 -8.37
CA SER A 63 -8.17 -23.46 -9.04
C SER A 63 -8.45 -22.14 -8.33
N CYS A 64 -9.22 -21.26 -8.98
CA CYS A 64 -9.73 -20.07 -8.32
C CYS A 64 -10.78 -20.47 -7.26
N TYR A 65 -10.75 -19.81 -6.11
CA TYR A 65 -11.81 -19.92 -5.12
C TYR A 65 -13.12 -19.36 -5.69
N LEU A 66 -14.19 -20.16 -5.69
CA LEU A 66 -15.51 -19.70 -6.10
C LEU A 66 -16.36 -19.43 -4.84
N PRO A 67 -16.71 -18.16 -4.56
CA PRO A 67 -17.56 -17.81 -3.43
C PRO A 67 -18.95 -18.42 -3.54
N ASN A 68 -19.65 -18.58 -2.41
CA ASN A 68 -21.00 -19.16 -2.40
C ASN A 68 -22.01 -18.31 -3.20
N ALA A 69 -21.79 -16.99 -3.27
CA ALA A 69 -22.57 -16.08 -4.10
C ALA A 69 -22.33 -16.24 -5.62
N GLY A 70 -21.36 -17.07 -6.01
CA GLY A 70 -20.98 -17.33 -7.40
C GLY A 70 -19.87 -16.39 -7.89
N ALA A 71 -19.74 -16.29 -9.22
CA ALA A 71 -18.77 -15.40 -9.85
C ALA A 71 -19.13 -13.93 -9.66
N GLY A 72 -18.10 -13.10 -9.52
CA GLY A 72 -18.26 -11.69 -9.20
C GLY A 72 -16.97 -11.04 -8.74
N ASP A 73 -17.10 -9.82 -8.24
CA ASP A 73 -16.04 -9.04 -7.60
C ASP A 73 -16.40 -8.85 -6.11
N TYR A 74 -15.45 -9.18 -5.25
CA TYR A 74 -15.64 -9.26 -3.81
C TYR A 74 -14.49 -8.57 -3.08
N ASP A 75 -14.81 -7.79 -2.04
CA ASP A 75 -13.80 -7.37 -1.08
C ASP A 75 -13.30 -8.62 -0.32
N ILE A 76 -11.98 -8.76 -0.14
CA ILE A 76 -11.43 -9.95 0.53
C ILE A 76 -11.91 -10.11 1.98
N LEU A 77 -12.38 -9.04 2.62
CA LEU A 77 -12.95 -9.13 3.96
C LEU A 77 -14.32 -9.83 3.96
N ASP A 78 -15.10 -9.66 2.88
CA ASP A 78 -16.36 -10.37 2.70
C ASP A 78 -16.07 -11.88 2.50
N LEU A 79 -15.05 -12.20 1.69
CA LEU A 79 -14.57 -13.57 1.51
C LEU A 79 -13.97 -14.19 2.78
N ALA A 80 -13.26 -13.38 3.59
CA ALA A 80 -12.72 -13.80 4.88
C ALA A 80 -13.81 -14.37 5.80
N ASN A 81 -14.92 -13.65 5.90
CA ASN A 81 -16.04 -14.01 6.76
C ASN A 81 -16.74 -15.28 6.24
N GLU A 82 -16.85 -15.43 4.92
CA GLU A 82 -17.35 -16.66 4.31
C GLU A 82 -16.44 -17.85 4.63
N LEU A 83 -15.13 -17.72 4.40
CA LEU A 83 -14.14 -18.77 4.66
C LEU A 83 -14.08 -19.15 6.14
N LYS A 84 -14.22 -18.18 7.05
CA LYS A 84 -14.32 -18.41 8.49
C LYS A 84 -15.52 -19.27 8.85
N THR A 85 -16.67 -18.99 8.23
CA THR A 85 -17.90 -19.77 8.45
C THR A 85 -17.78 -21.18 7.89
N LYS A 86 -17.19 -21.31 6.69
CA LYS A 86 -17.03 -22.57 5.97
C LYS A 86 -15.94 -23.48 6.58
N TYR A 87 -14.89 -22.87 7.15
CA TYR A 87 -13.78 -23.56 7.79
C TYR A 87 -13.47 -22.96 9.16
N PRO A 88 -14.28 -23.27 10.19
CA PRO A 88 -14.12 -22.71 11.53
C PRO A 88 -12.75 -22.97 12.16
N GLN A 89 -12.06 -24.04 11.75
CA GLN A 89 -10.72 -24.38 12.21
C GLN A 89 -9.65 -23.32 11.83
N TYR A 90 -9.92 -22.48 10.84
CA TYR A 90 -9.03 -21.40 10.40
C TYR A 90 -9.54 -20.01 10.82
N ALA A 91 -10.59 -19.95 11.65
CA ALA A 91 -11.24 -18.71 12.05
C ALA A 91 -10.31 -17.68 12.69
N GLN A 92 -9.28 -18.12 13.43
CA GLN A 92 -8.27 -17.25 14.05
C GLN A 92 -7.37 -16.54 13.03
N TYR A 93 -7.21 -17.12 11.84
CA TYR A 93 -6.39 -16.54 10.76
C TYR A 93 -7.21 -15.58 9.89
N ALA A 94 -8.53 -15.79 9.80
CA ALA A 94 -9.44 -14.89 9.07
C ALA A 94 -9.51 -13.49 9.68
N THR A 95 -9.30 -13.35 10.99
CA THR A 95 -9.23 -12.04 11.69
C THR A 95 -7.92 -11.29 11.45
N MET A 96 -6.93 -11.92 10.82
CA MET A 96 -5.63 -11.32 10.50
C MET A 96 -5.53 -10.83 9.05
N ILE A 97 -6.66 -10.74 8.34
CA ILE A 97 -6.63 -10.34 6.94
C ILE A 97 -6.22 -8.89 6.79
N SER A 98 -5.20 -8.69 5.96
CA SER A 98 -4.65 -7.39 5.63
C SER A 98 -5.70 -6.50 4.95
N LYS A 99 -5.54 -5.20 5.15
CA LYS A 99 -6.39 -4.15 4.60
C LYS A 99 -5.51 -3.10 3.96
N ASP A 100 -6.06 -2.34 3.03
CA ASP A 100 -5.37 -1.21 2.43
C ASP A 100 -4.84 -0.26 3.53
N PRO A 101 -3.53 0.07 3.53
CA PRO A 101 -2.91 0.83 4.60
C PRO A 101 -3.36 2.30 4.68
N LYS A 102 -4.11 2.81 3.71
CA LYS A 102 -4.65 4.17 3.68
C LYS A 102 -6.17 4.19 3.78
N THR A 103 -6.86 3.36 3.00
CA THR A 103 -8.33 3.40 2.88
C THR A 103 -9.03 2.29 3.63
N GLY A 104 -8.31 1.25 4.06
CA GLY A 104 -8.87 0.10 4.78
C GLY A 104 -9.60 0.50 6.05
N THR A 105 -10.74 -0.14 6.30
CA THR A 105 -11.59 0.06 7.47
C THR A 105 -11.94 -1.27 8.13
N GLU A 106 -12.67 -1.27 9.24
CA GLU A 106 -13.19 -2.51 9.82
C GLU A 106 -14.24 -3.23 8.95
N SER A 107 -14.83 -2.54 7.96
CA SER A 107 -15.87 -3.10 7.10
C SER A 107 -15.42 -3.35 5.65
N LYS A 108 -14.29 -2.79 5.23
CA LYS A 108 -13.75 -2.93 3.86
C LYS A 108 -12.24 -2.98 3.88
N SER A 109 -11.68 -3.99 3.23
CA SER A 109 -10.22 -4.10 3.05
C SER A 109 -9.73 -3.25 1.89
N PHE A 110 -10.56 -3.00 0.87
CA PHE A 110 -10.16 -2.41 -0.41
C PHE A 110 -9.10 -3.21 -1.18
N TYR A 111 -8.99 -4.51 -0.90
CA TYR A 111 -8.41 -5.47 -1.83
C TYR A 111 -9.54 -6.31 -2.41
N HIS A 112 -9.54 -6.43 -3.73
CA HIS A 112 -10.67 -6.97 -4.48
C HIS A 112 -10.28 -8.25 -5.18
N TYR A 113 -11.10 -9.27 -5.01
CA TYR A 113 -10.98 -10.57 -5.64
C TYR A 113 -12.10 -10.73 -6.67
N GLN A 114 -11.72 -10.99 -7.91
CA GLN A 114 -12.66 -11.22 -8.99
C GLN A 114 -12.45 -12.62 -9.57
N VAL A 115 -13.54 -13.34 -9.82
CA VAL A 115 -13.51 -14.70 -10.37
C VAL A 115 -14.60 -14.89 -11.43
N THR A 116 -14.27 -15.64 -12.48
CA THR A 116 -15.19 -15.98 -13.58
C THR A 116 -16.12 -17.13 -13.22
N VAL A 117 -17.24 -17.25 -13.96
CA VAL A 117 -18.29 -18.27 -13.74
C VAL A 117 -17.77 -19.71 -13.81
N ASP A 118 -16.72 -19.95 -14.60
CA ASP A 118 -16.09 -21.26 -14.75
C ASP A 118 -15.09 -21.58 -13.63
N GLY A 119 -14.78 -20.62 -12.74
CA GLY A 119 -13.78 -20.76 -11.68
C GLY A 119 -12.36 -20.99 -12.21
N GLN A 120 -12.10 -20.74 -13.49
CA GLN A 120 -10.79 -20.96 -14.10
C GLN A 120 -9.90 -19.73 -14.03
N HIS A 121 -10.49 -18.54 -14.18
CA HIS A 121 -9.78 -17.28 -14.19
C HIS A 121 -10.17 -16.42 -13.00
N CYS A 122 -9.17 -15.87 -12.34
CA CYS A 122 -9.39 -14.96 -11.23
C CYS A 122 -8.23 -14.00 -11.10
N ILE A 123 -8.52 -12.88 -10.45
CA ILE A 123 -7.52 -11.90 -10.07
C ILE A 123 -7.75 -11.46 -8.64
N LEU A 124 -6.65 -11.05 -8.00
CA LEU A 124 -6.70 -10.20 -6.83
C LEU A 124 -6.01 -8.88 -7.15
N TYR A 125 -6.64 -7.75 -6.86
CA TYR A 125 -6.13 -6.44 -7.23
C TYR A 125 -6.31 -5.38 -6.14
N ALA A 126 -5.49 -4.34 -6.24
CA ALA A 126 -5.52 -3.16 -5.39
C ALA A 126 -5.29 -1.90 -6.24
N ASN A 127 -5.94 -0.79 -5.86
CA ASN A 127 -5.63 0.54 -6.40
C ASN A 127 -4.36 1.08 -5.72
N LEU A 128 -3.42 1.61 -6.48
CA LEU A 128 -2.17 2.18 -5.96
C LEU A 128 -2.29 3.68 -5.74
N GLU A 129 -1.34 4.26 -5.01
CA GLU A 129 -1.26 5.70 -4.76
C GLU A 129 -0.23 6.42 -5.65
N ASN A 130 0.76 5.70 -6.15
CA ASN A 130 1.80 6.29 -7.00
C ASN A 130 1.34 6.42 -8.46
N LEU A 131 0.98 7.64 -8.87
CA LEU A 131 0.64 7.97 -10.26
C LEU A 131 1.77 7.68 -11.27
N ASN A 132 3.02 7.66 -10.81
CA ASN A 132 4.20 7.43 -11.63
C ASN A 132 4.65 5.96 -11.63
N GLU A 133 3.79 5.06 -11.17
CA GLU A 133 4.09 3.64 -11.23
C GLU A 133 4.24 3.18 -12.68
N LYS A 134 5.27 2.38 -12.97
CA LYS A 134 5.47 1.82 -14.32
C LYS A 134 4.30 0.91 -14.65
N ILE A 135 3.68 1.11 -15.81
CA ILE A 135 2.62 0.24 -16.36
C ILE A 135 3.27 -0.97 -17.02
N THR A 136 2.86 -2.18 -16.64
CA THR A 136 3.36 -3.44 -17.22
C THR A 136 2.30 -4.20 -18.02
N LEU A 137 1.03 -3.82 -17.87
CA LEU A 137 -0.12 -4.36 -18.61
C LEU A 137 -0.80 -3.21 -19.37
N PRO A 138 -0.18 -2.70 -20.45
CA PRO A 138 -0.65 -1.49 -21.13
C PRO A 138 -1.98 -1.67 -21.88
N ASP A 139 -2.32 -2.90 -22.25
CA ASP A 139 -3.53 -3.21 -23.01
C ASP A 139 -4.78 -3.34 -22.12
N LEU A 140 -4.60 -3.34 -20.79
CA LEU A 140 -5.69 -3.43 -19.83
C LEU A 140 -6.05 -2.05 -19.28
N THR A 141 -7.35 -1.74 -19.31
CA THR A 141 -7.93 -0.51 -18.73
C THR A 141 -8.84 -0.79 -17.52
N VAL A 142 -9.02 -2.05 -17.18
CA VAL A 142 -9.72 -2.51 -15.98
C VAL A 142 -9.04 -3.78 -15.47
N PRO A 143 -9.03 -4.02 -14.15
CA PRO A 143 -8.64 -5.33 -13.62
C PRO A 143 -9.45 -6.43 -14.32
N THR A 144 -8.76 -7.41 -14.89
CA THR A 144 -9.37 -8.43 -15.76
C THR A 144 -8.87 -9.83 -15.40
N PRO A 145 -9.75 -10.78 -15.00
CA PRO A 145 -9.40 -12.20 -14.81
C PRO A 145 -8.70 -12.78 -16.04
N GLY A 146 -7.62 -13.55 -15.86
CA GLY A 146 -6.80 -14.06 -16.95
C GLY A 146 -5.86 -13.02 -17.60
N GLY A 147 -5.92 -11.75 -17.19
CA GLY A 147 -5.07 -10.66 -17.71
C GLY A 147 -3.62 -10.65 -17.18
N GLY A 148 -3.19 -11.70 -16.49
CA GLY A 148 -1.85 -11.82 -15.92
C GLY A 148 -1.60 -10.94 -14.68
N ALA A 149 -0.34 -10.89 -14.23
CA ALA A 149 0.09 -10.15 -13.05
C ALA A 149 0.90 -8.91 -13.43
N GLY A 150 0.56 -7.76 -12.87
CA GLY A 150 1.19 -6.50 -13.24
C GLY A 150 0.35 -5.27 -12.92
N THR A 151 0.84 -4.12 -13.37
CA THR A 151 0.21 -2.81 -13.19
C THR A 151 -0.48 -2.37 -14.46
N LEU A 152 -1.68 -1.82 -14.31
CA LEU A 152 -2.51 -1.28 -15.40
C LEU A 152 -2.98 0.13 -15.05
N LYS A 153 -3.40 0.88 -16.08
CA LYS A 153 -3.95 2.23 -15.92
C LYS A 153 -5.42 2.23 -16.35
N ALA A 154 -6.31 2.48 -15.41
CA ALA A 154 -7.73 2.59 -15.64
C ALA A 154 -8.14 3.95 -16.22
N ASN A 155 -9.39 4.03 -16.67
CA ASN A 155 -9.98 5.26 -17.20
C ASN A 155 -10.47 6.21 -16.09
N VAL A 156 -10.64 5.70 -14.87
CA VAL A 156 -11.14 6.44 -13.72
C VAL A 156 -10.25 6.18 -12.51
N ASP A 157 -10.19 7.17 -11.62
CA ASP A 157 -9.48 7.04 -10.36
C ASP A 157 -10.21 6.06 -9.42
N GLY A 158 -9.43 5.23 -8.73
CA GLY A 158 -9.90 4.32 -7.70
C GLY A 158 -9.92 4.94 -6.31
N TRP A 159 -10.13 4.09 -5.30
CA TRP A 159 -10.27 4.49 -3.89
C TRP A 159 -9.04 5.17 -3.29
N ASN A 160 -7.85 4.93 -3.83
CA ASN A 160 -6.61 5.60 -3.40
C ASN A 160 -6.35 6.94 -4.12
N GLY A 161 -7.24 7.34 -5.04
CA GLY A 161 -7.18 8.61 -5.76
C GLY A 161 -6.26 8.58 -6.98
N THR A 162 -6.05 7.41 -7.58
CA THR A 162 -5.29 7.28 -8.84
C THR A 162 -5.95 6.26 -9.77
N PRO A 163 -5.67 6.29 -11.08
CA PRO A 163 -6.15 5.27 -12.00
C PRO A 163 -5.23 4.05 -12.06
N ILE A 164 -4.24 3.94 -11.16
CA ILE A 164 -3.24 2.88 -11.22
C ILE A 164 -3.70 1.69 -10.40
N TYR A 165 -3.76 0.53 -11.02
CA TYR A 165 -4.08 -0.72 -10.33
C TYR A 165 -2.93 -1.70 -10.46
N TYR A 166 -2.74 -2.51 -9.43
CA TYR A 166 -1.90 -3.70 -9.49
C TYR A 166 -2.79 -4.91 -9.32
N GLN A 167 -2.67 -5.88 -10.22
CA GLN A 167 -3.38 -7.14 -10.15
C GLN A 167 -2.38 -8.30 -10.13
N VAL A 168 -2.77 -9.38 -9.47
CA VAL A 168 -2.19 -10.71 -9.64
C VAL A 168 -3.28 -11.60 -10.21
N GLY A 169 -3.03 -12.17 -11.38
CA GLY A 169 -4.00 -12.97 -12.13
C GLY A 169 -3.52 -14.39 -12.37
N LYS A 170 -4.48 -15.31 -12.44
CA LYS A 170 -4.32 -16.66 -12.95
C LYS A 170 -5.28 -16.87 -14.10
#